data_AF-A0A9X3PFU9-F1
#
_entry.id   AF-A0A9X3PFU9-F1
#
_cell.length_a   1.000
_cell.length_b   1.000
_cell.length_c   1.000
_cell.angle_alpha   90.00
_cell.angle_beta   90.00
_cell.angle_gamma   90.00
#
_symmetry.space_group_name_H-M   'P 1'
#
loop_
_entity.id
_entity.type
_entity.pdbx_description
1 polymer ?
#
loop_
_entity_poly.entity_id
_entity_poly.type
_entity_poly.pdbx_seq_one_letter_code
_entity_poly.pdbx_strand_id
1 'polypeptide(L)'
;MSLSAYEDLVHELTRLDADTNASTAQATRQLERRRESLREVRSELDDQMMGLAELCARLRHTTPDLTPVHTAEEEGASPARQTNPDAVLERAKTALREAELARTATTRSAQRPTLLPKAHHVLRELVVYGSSMVACLAVQLVYFAATGGDDDSKWWVTFLLPVMATIIGYVLVGMANRPRLPLLDRSGKPIKAVVPHNPRLGVTLAVCTIAVVLLFAWF
;
A
#
# COMPACT_ATOMS: atom_id res chain seq x y z
N MET A 1 -34.30 35.88 65.20
CA MET A 1 -33.34 34.95 64.57
C MET A 1 -32.26 34.66 65.59
N SER A 2 -32.10 33.42 66.03
CA SER A 2 -31.03 33.04 66.95
C SER A 2 -29.69 33.10 66.23
N LEU A 3 -28.62 33.49 66.94
CA LEU A 3 -27.24 33.50 66.43
C LEU A 3 -26.84 32.14 65.82
N SER A 4 -27.37 31.04 66.36
CA SER A 4 -27.17 29.69 65.85
C SER A 4 -27.60 29.52 64.38
N ALA A 5 -28.73 30.12 63.98
CA ALA A 5 -29.24 29.98 62.61
C ALA A 5 -28.36 30.72 61.59
N TYR A 6 -27.65 31.76 62.02
CA TYR A 6 -26.68 32.46 61.18
C TYR A 6 -25.38 31.68 61.05
N GLU A 7 -24.88 31.09 62.15
CA GLU A 7 -23.69 30.23 62.14
C GLU A 7 -23.88 29.01 61.23
N ASP A 8 -25.04 28.37 61.29
CA ASP A 8 -25.40 27.24 60.43
C ASP A 8 -25.37 27.64 58.93
N LEU A 9 -25.89 28.83 58.59
CA LEU A 9 -25.97 29.33 57.22
C LEU A 9 -24.58 29.71 56.67
N VAL A 10 -23.72 30.33 57.51
CA VAL A 10 -22.32 30.58 57.15
C VAL A 10 -21.58 29.27 56.92
N HIS A 11 -21.82 28.25 57.75
CA HIS A 11 -21.18 26.95 57.59
C HIS A 11 -21.63 26.25 56.29
N GLU A 12 -22.92 26.30 55.98
CA GLU A 12 -23.48 25.78 54.72
C GLU A 12 -22.90 26.50 53.48
N LEU A 13 -22.78 27.82 53.51
CA LEU A 13 -22.14 28.59 52.45
C LEU A 13 -20.67 28.20 52.25
N THR A 14 -19.89 28.10 53.34
CA THR A 14 -18.48 27.69 53.23
C THR A 14 -18.32 26.28 52.67
N ARG A 15 -19.25 25.38 52.98
CA ARG A 15 -19.28 24.03 52.42
C ARG A 15 -19.64 24.05 50.92
N LEU A 16 -20.62 24.84 50.52
CA LEU A 16 -21.02 24.98 49.12
C LEU A 16 -19.90 25.60 48.27
N ASP A 17 -19.18 26.60 48.82
CA ASP A 17 -18.01 27.19 48.18
C ASP A 17 -16.87 26.17 48.04
N ALA A 18 -16.62 25.36 49.08
CA ALA A 18 -15.63 24.30 49.02
C ALA A 18 -15.97 23.24 47.95
N ASP A 19 -17.23 22.81 47.87
CA ASP A 19 -17.70 21.84 46.88
C ASP A 19 -17.65 22.42 45.45
N THR A 20 -17.99 23.70 45.28
CA THR A 20 -17.91 24.41 43.99
C THR A 20 -16.45 24.57 43.55
N ASN A 21 -15.55 24.93 44.47
CA ASN A 21 -14.12 25.04 44.19
C ASN A 21 -13.49 23.68 43.87
N ALA A 22 -13.89 22.61 44.56
CA ALA A 22 -13.44 21.26 44.25
C ALA A 22 -13.93 20.79 42.86
N SER A 23 -15.21 21.03 42.55
CA SER A 23 -15.81 20.68 41.26
C SER A 23 -15.17 21.45 40.10
N THR A 24 -14.95 22.76 40.26
CA THR A 24 -14.27 23.59 39.27
C THR A 24 -12.81 23.16 39.07
N ALA A 25 -12.06 22.87 40.15
CA ALA A 25 -10.70 22.35 40.05
C ALA A 25 -10.61 20.98 39.37
N GLN A 26 -11.62 20.12 39.55
CA GLN A 26 -11.70 18.85 38.84
C GLN A 26 -12.04 19.05 37.36
N ALA A 27 -12.97 19.93 37.05
CA ALA A 27 -13.35 20.25 35.68
C ALA A 27 -12.18 20.87 34.88
N THR A 28 -11.40 21.77 35.48
CA THR A 28 -10.21 22.36 34.85
C THR A 28 -9.16 21.30 34.56
N ARG A 29 -8.84 20.43 35.53
CA ARG A 29 -7.92 19.30 35.33
C ARG A 29 -8.39 18.35 34.23
N GLN A 30 -9.69 18.08 34.14
CA GLN A 30 -10.24 17.23 33.08
C GLN A 30 -10.13 17.90 31.71
N LEU A 31 -10.39 19.21 31.62
CA LEU A 31 -10.20 19.98 30.39
C LEU A 31 -8.74 20.05 29.95
N GLU A 32 -7.80 20.19 30.87
CA GLU A 32 -6.36 20.17 30.59
C GLU A 32 -5.92 18.82 30.00
N ARG A 33 -6.31 17.71 30.63
CA ARG A 33 -6.04 16.36 30.11
C ARG A 33 -6.63 16.13 28.72
N ARG A 34 -7.84 16.63 28.48
CA ARG A 34 -8.50 16.56 27.16
C ARG A 34 -7.77 17.38 26.10
N ARG A 35 -7.28 18.57 26.46
CA ARG A 35 -6.48 19.40 25.55
C ARG A 35 -5.15 18.74 25.20
N GLU A 36 -4.51 18.11 26.19
CA GLU A 36 -3.26 17.38 25.98
C GLU A 36 -3.46 16.19 25.05
N SER A 37 -4.46 15.34 25.31
CA SER A 37 -4.79 14.21 24.43
C SER A 37 -5.21 14.65 23.01
N LEU A 38 -5.90 15.78 22.86
CA LEU A 38 -6.21 16.33 21.54
C LEU A 38 -4.95 16.79 20.80
N ARG A 39 -3.98 17.41 21.50
CA ARG A 39 -2.70 17.80 20.90
C ARG A 39 -1.88 16.59 20.46
N GLU A 40 -1.88 15.52 21.27
CA GLU A 40 -1.26 14.24 20.94
C GLU A 40 -1.87 13.66 19.65
N VAL A 41 -3.20 13.51 19.60
CA VAL A 41 -3.93 13.01 18.42
C VAL A 41 -3.66 13.87 17.18
N ARG A 42 -3.58 15.19 17.34
CA ARG A 42 -3.25 16.10 16.23
C ARG A 42 -1.82 15.89 15.73
N SER A 43 -0.85 15.75 16.63
CA SER A 43 0.54 15.47 16.27
C SER A 43 0.66 14.14 15.53
N GLU A 44 0.00 13.08 16.02
CA GLU A 44 -0.03 11.77 15.35
C GLU A 44 -0.67 11.88 13.96
N LEU A 45 -1.74 12.65 13.82
CA LEU A 45 -2.40 12.88 12.54
C LEU A 45 -1.48 13.60 11.54
N ASP A 46 -0.78 14.65 11.98
CA ASP A 46 0.19 15.38 11.15
C ASP A 46 1.33 14.45 10.68
N ASP A 47 1.84 13.58 11.57
CA ASP A 47 2.86 12.58 11.23
C ASP A 47 2.33 11.53 10.22
N GLN A 48 1.08 11.09 10.37
CA GLN A 48 0.44 10.18 9.41
C GLN A 48 0.26 10.84 8.05
N MET A 49 -0.18 12.11 8.01
CA MET A 49 -0.34 12.89 6.78
C MET A 49 1.00 13.05 6.05
N MET A 50 2.06 13.41 6.77
CA MET A 50 3.41 13.52 6.21
C MET A 50 3.90 12.17 5.65
N GLY A 51 3.72 11.07 6.40
CA GLY A 51 4.10 9.74 5.95
C GLY A 51 3.30 9.26 4.72
N LEU A 52 2.02 9.62 4.62
CA LEU A 52 1.19 9.34 3.43
C LEU A 52 1.63 10.17 2.23
N ALA A 53 1.93 11.46 2.42
CA ALA A 53 2.45 12.32 1.35
C ALA A 53 3.79 11.79 0.82
N GLU A 54 4.70 11.37 1.71
CA GLU A 54 5.97 10.76 1.32
C GLU A 54 5.76 9.45 0.55
N LEU A 55 4.84 8.59 1.00
CA LEU A 55 4.50 7.35 0.32
C LEU A 55 3.94 7.62 -1.08
N CYS A 56 3.02 8.59 -1.22
CA CYS A 56 2.45 8.98 -2.50
C CYS A 56 3.52 9.51 -3.45
N ALA A 57 4.42 10.37 -2.96
CA ALA A 57 5.55 10.88 -3.73
C ALA A 57 6.47 9.75 -4.22
N ARG A 58 6.80 8.78 -3.35
CA ARG A 58 7.62 7.61 -3.70
C ARG A 58 6.94 6.72 -4.74
N LEU A 59 5.62 6.53 -4.64
CA LEU A 59 4.84 5.76 -5.61
C LEU A 59 4.49 6.55 -6.88
N ARG A 60 4.84 7.83 -6.96
CA ARG A 60 4.44 8.75 -8.04
C ARG A 60 2.91 8.81 -8.23
N HIS A 61 2.18 8.73 -7.12
CA HIS A 61 0.73 8.91 -7.09
C HIS A 61 0.37 10.29 -6.54
N THR A 62 -0.77 10.82 -6.98
CA THR A 62 -1.34 12.05 -6.45
C THR A 62 -1.71 11.86 -4.98
N THR A 63 -1.34 12.81 -4.13
CA THR A 63 -1.76 12.82 -2.72
C THR A 63 -3.29 12.86 -2.66
N PRO A 64 -3.94 11.97 -1.90
CA PRO A 64 -5.39 12.00 -1.75
C PRO A 64 -5.81 13.32 -1.09
N ASP A 65 -6.98 13.83 -1.46
CA ASP A 65 -7.61 14.91 -0.73
C ASP A 65 -8.02 14.38 0.64
N LEU A 66 -7.46 14.97 1.69
CA LEU A 66 -7.70 14.60 3.09
C LEU A 66 -8.65 15.58 3.78
N THR A 67 -9.31 16.47 3.01
CA THR A 67 -10.37 17.31 3.57
C THR A 67 -11.49 16.42 4.13
N PRO A 68 -11.95 16.66 5.36
CA PRO A 68 -13.01 15.87 5.96
C PRO A 68 -14.27 16.02 5.11
N VAL A 69 -14.74 14.91 4.56
CA VAL A 69 -16.02 14.87 3.85
C VAL A 69 -17.10 15.00 4.91
N HIS A 70 -17.63 16.20 5.09
CA HIS A 70 -18.87 16.39 5.84
C HIS A 70 -19.99 15.73 5.04
N THR A 71 -20.29 14.46 5.33
CA THR A 71 -21.44 13.81 4.72
C THR A 71 -22.70 14.47 5.28
N ALA A 72 -23.49 15.07 4.40
CA ALA A 72 -24.76 15.75 4.73
C ALA A 72 -25.76 14.86 5.51
N GLU A 73 -25.55 13.54 5.56
CA GLU A 73 -26.30 12.61 6.42
C GLU A 73 -26.05 12.84 7.93
N GLU A 74 -24.93 13.45 8.35
CA GLU A 74 -24.69 13.80 9.74
C GLU A 74 -25.44 15.08 10.19
N GLU A 75 -25.88 15.93 9.25
CA GLU A 75 -26.64 17.16 9.57
C GLU A 75 -28.09 16.86 10.02
N GLY A 76 -28.63 15.69 9.66
CA GLY A 76 -29.96 15.23 10.14
C GLY A 76 -29.94 14.65 11.56
N ALA A 77 -28.77 14.24 12.06
CA ALA A 77 -28.60 13.65 13.38
C ALA A 77 -28.25 14.72 14.42
N SER A 78 -29.25 15.53 14.79
CA SER A 78 -29.29 16.48 15.91
C SER A 78 -27.96 16.73 16.66
N PRO A 79 -27.28 17.87 16.44
CA PRO A 79 -25.99 18.23 17.08
C PRO A 79 -26.04 18.42 18.60
N ALA A 80 -27.19 18.18 19.23
CA ALA A 80 -27.43 18.35 20.66
C ALA A 80 -27.27 17.07 21.49
N ARG A 81 -26.99 15.91 20.86
CA ARG A 81 -26.54 14.74 21.64
C ARG A 81 -25.11 15.00 22.07
N GLN A 82 -24.99 15.55 23.27
CA GLN A 82 -23.79 15.74 24.08
C GLN A 82 -22.83 14.56 23.87
N THR A 83 -22.01 14.67 22.82
CA THR A 83 -21.19 13.56 22.38
C THR A 83 -20.04 13.56 23.36
N ASN A 84 -20.00 12.53 24.22
CA ASN A 84 -18.98 12.39 25.24
C ASN A 84 -17.61 12.62 24.56
N PRO A 85 -16.90 13.71 24.87
CA PRO A 85 -15.68 14.09 24.13
C PRO A 85 -14.60 13.02 24.26
N ASP A 86 -14.61 12.27 25.37
CA ASP A 86 -13.69 11.17 25.59
C ASP A 86 -13.98 10.02 24.60
N ALA A 87 -15.25 9.75 24.29
CA ALA A 87 -15.63 8.75 23.28
C ALA A 87 -15.23 9.17 21.86
N VAL A 88 -15.27 10.47 21.55
CA VAL A 88 -14.80 11.01 20.25
C VAL A 88 -13.29 10.86 20.13
N LEU A 89 -12.54 11.19 21.19
CA LEU A 89 -11.08 11.02 21.23
C LEU A 89 -10.66 9.56 21.08
N GLU A 90 -11.32 8.63 21.78
CA GLU A 90 -11.06 7.19 21.65
C GLU A 90 -11.36 6.67 20.23
N ARG A 91 -12.44 7.16 19.61
CA ARG A 91 -12.75 6.83 18.21
C ARG A 91 -11.68 7.37 17.26
N ALA A 92 -11.23 8.60 17.46
CA ALA A 92 -10.16 9.21 16.65
C ALA A 92 -8.84 8.42 16.77
N LYS A 93 -8.44 8.03 18.00
CA LYS A 93 -7.28 7.18 18.24
C LYS A 93 -7.39 5.82 17.56
N THR A 94 -8.57 5.21 17.61
CA THR A 94 -8.83 3.93 16.94
C THR A 94 -8.71 4.06 15.42
N ALA A 95 -9.32 5.10 14.84
CA ALA A 95 -9.22 5.38 13.41
C ALA A 95 -7.78 5.66 12.96
N LEU A 96 -6.98 6.38 13.76
CA LEU A 96 -5.56 6.61 13.47
C LEU A 96 -4.75 5.29 13.46
N ARG A 97 -5.00 4.39 14.41
CA ARG A 97 -4.36 3.06 14.43
C ARG A 97 -4.74 2.22 13.22
N GLU A 98 -6.02 2.23 12.83
CA GLU A 98 -6.50 1.53 11.64
C GLU A 98 -5.85 2.09 10.36
N ALA A 99 -5.75 3.41 10.25
CA ALA A 99 -5.07 4.08 9.15
C ALA A 99 -3.58 3.70 9.07
N GLU A 100 -2.89 3.62 10.21
CA GLU A 100 -1.50 3.19 10.26
C GLU A 100 -1.33 1.72 9.82
N LEU A 101 -2.21 0.82 10.28
CA LEU A 101 -2.23 -0.57 9.85
C LEU A 101 -2.49 -0.68 8.34
N ALA A 102 -3.42 0.10 7.80
CA ALA A 102 -3.70 0.16 6.37
C ALA A 102 -2.48 0.68 5.58
N ARG A 103 -1.81 1.73 6.08
CA ARG A 103 -0.57 2.27 5.49
C ARG A 103 0.53 1.23 5.46
N THR A 104 0.78 0.54 6.57
CA THR A 104 1.82 -0.51 6.66
C THR A 104 1.50 -1.74 5.81
N ALA A 105 0.23 -2.12 5.69
CA ALA A 105 -0.20 -3.16 4.77
C ALA A 105 0.04 -2.75 3.31
N THR A 106 -0.26 -1.50 2.97
CA THR A 106 -0.08 -0.94 1.62
C THR A 106 1.40 -0.86 1.26
N THR A 107 2.28 -0.38 2.15
CA THR A 107 3.72 -0.36 1.90
C THR A 107 4.28 -1.76 1.69
N ARG A 108 3.89 -2.73 2.53
CA ARG A 108 4.27 -4.14 2.35
C ARG A 108 3.78 -4.70 1.01
N SER A 109 2.58 -4.32 0.56
CA SER A 109 2.06 -4.73 -0.74
C SER A 109 2.84 -4.11 -1.91
N ALA A 110 3.25 -2.85 -1.79
CA ALA A 110 4.03 -2.14 -2.80
C ALA A 110 5.50 -2.59 -2.87
N GLN A 111 6.02 -3.18 -1.79
CA GLN A 111 7.33 -3.85 -1.76
C GLN A 111 7.31 -5.24 -2.43
N ARG A 112 6.14 -5.80 -2.75
CA ARG A 112 6.04 -7.09 -3.46
C ARG A 112 6.28 -6.90 -4.97
N PRO A 113 6.69 -7.97 -5.68
CA PRO A 113 6.80 -7.95 -7.14
C PRO A 113 5.47 -7.57 -7.79
N THR A 114 5.53 -6.74 -8.83
CA THR A 114 4.31 -6.19 -9.45
C THR A 114 3.48 -7.23 -10.18
N LEU A 115 4.14 -8.24 -10.77
CA LEU A 115 3.50 -9.30 -11.52
C LEU A 115 3.26 -10.50 -10.59
N LEU A 116 2.00 -10.91 -10.43
CA LEU A 116 1.57 -12.06 -9.64
C LEU A 116 2.21 -12.13 -8.23
N PRO A 117 1.87 -11.22 -7.30
CA PRO A 117 2.56 -11.05 -6.01
C PRO A 117 2.45 -12.27 -5.07
N LYS A 118 1.48 -13.17 -5.32
CA LYS A 118 1.27 -14.40 -4.55
C LYS A 118 1.82 -15.66 -5.26
N ALA A 119 2.21 -15.55 -6.53
CA ALA A 119 2.69 -16.69 -7.28
C ALA A 119 4.14 -17.04 -6.92
N HIS A 120 4.45 -18.33 -7.01
CA HIS A 120 5.83 -18.80 -6.91
C HIS A 120 6.68 -18.17 -8.03
N HIS A 121 7.96 -17.88 -7.75
CA HIS A 121 8.86 -17.20 -8.69
C HIS A 121 8.95 -17.92 -10.04
N VAL A 122 8.96 -19.26 -10.03
CA VAL A 122 8.96 -20.10 -11.24
C VAL A 122 7.73 -19.85 -12.11
N LEU A 123 6.53 -19.75 -11.53
CA LEU A 123 5.31 -19.54 -12.31
C LEU A 123 5.32 -18.18 -12.99
N ARG A 124 5.83 -17.16 -12.30
CA ARG A 124 5.94 -15.81 -12.84
C ARG A 124 6.90 -15.75 -14.01
N GLU A 125 8.08 -16.35 -13.87
CA GLU A 125 9.05 -16.47 -14.97
C GLU A 125 8.47 -17.27 -16.14
N LEU A 126 7.79 -18.39 -15.86
CA LEU A 126 7.13 -19.21 -16.88
C LEU A 126 6.09 -18.41 -17.66
N VAL A 127 5.30 -17.55 -17.02
CA VAL A 127 4.31 -16.71 -17.71
C VAL A 127 5.00 -15.68 -18.62
N VAL A 128 6.06 -15.03 -18.14
CA VAL A 128 6.77 -14.01 -18.94
C VAL A 128 7.53 -14.64 -20.11
N TYR A 129 8.34 -15.67 -19.86
CA TYR A 129 9.03 -16.38 -20.93
C TYR A 129 8.07 -17.12 -21.85
N GLY A 130 7.03 -17.75 -21.30
CA GLY A 130 6.02 -18.45 -22.08
C GLY A 130 5.28 -17.52 -23.03
N SER A 131 4.84 -16.35 -22.55
CA SER A 131 4.17 -15.36 -23.41
C SER A 131 5.11 -14.79 -24.49
N SER A 132 6.39 -14.54 -24.18
CA SER A 132 7.35 -14.09 -25.20
C SER A 132 7.62 -15.17 -26.25
N MET A 133 7.66 -16.44 -25.86
CA MET A 133 7.83 -17.58 -26.77
C MET A 133 6.59 -17.82 -27.64
N VAL A 134 5.39 -17.70 -27.08
CA VAL A 134 4.15 -17.79 -27.87
C VAL A 134 4.06 -16.67 -28.89
N ALA A 135 4.43 -15.43 -28.51
CA ALA A 135 4.49 -14.31 -29.44
C ALA A 135 5.53 -14.53 -30.55
N CYS A 136 6.71 -15.06 -30.18
CA CYS A 136 7.75 -15.45 -31.15
C CYS A 136 7.25 -16.49 -32.15
N LEU A 137 6.62 -17.56 -31.65
CA LEU A 137 6.05 -18.62 -32.48
C LEU A 137 5.01 -18.07 -33.46
N ALA A 138 4.11 -17.20 -32.98
CA ALA A 138 3.09 -16.57 -33.82
C ALA A 138 3.72 -15.73 -34.95
N VAL A 139 4.78 -14.96 -34.66
CA VAL A 139 5.51 -14.19 -35.66
C VAL A 139 6.19 -15.11 -36.68
N GLN A 140 6.81 -16.22 -36.24
CA GLN A 140 7.43 -17.19 -37.16
C GLN A 140 6.39 -17.83 -38.09
N LEU A 141 5.24 -18.24 -37.58
CA LEU A 141 4.17 -18.82 -38.38
C LEU A 141 3.63 -17.83 -39.43
N VAL A 142 3.40 -16.58 -39.04
CA VAL A 142 2.99 -15.52 -39.98
C VAL A 142 4.06 -15.27 -41.04
N TYR A 143 5.33 -15.24 -40.65
CA TYR A 143 6.44 -15.05 -41.57
C TYR A 143 6.54 -16.19 -42.59
N PHE A 144 6.44 -17.45 -42.16
CA PHE A 144 6.48 -18.60 -43.07
C PHE A 144 5.26 -18.66 -43.98
N ALA A 145 4.07 -18.32 -43.46
CA ALA A 145 2.86 -18.21 -44.27
C ALA A 145 2.97 -17.12 -45.35
N ALA A 146 3.63 -15.99 -45.05
CA ALA A 146 3.75 -14.86 -45.98
C ALA A 146 4.87 -15.03 -47.02
N THR A 147 5.99 -15.63 -46.65
CA THR A 147 7.18 -15.73 -47.52
C THR A 147 7.22 -17.01 -48.35
N GLY A 148 6.34 -17.98 -48.07
CA GLY A 148 6.35 -19.28 -48.76
C GLY A 148 7.58 -20.14 -48.45
N GLY A 149 8.42 -19.69 -47.50
CA GLY A 149 9.59 -20.42 -47.06
C GLY A 149 10.75 -20.41 -48.06
N ASP A 150 11.37 -19.26 -48.28
CA ASP A 150 12.66 -19.19 -48.97
C ASP A 150 13.78 -19.83 -48.10
N ASP A 151 14.51 -20.80 -48.64
CA ASP A 151 15.34 -21.74 -47.86
C ASP A 151 16.49 -21.09 -47.10
N ASP A 152 17.07 -20.01 -47.65
CA ASP A 152 18.24 -19.35 -47.07
C ASP A 152 17.86 -18.49 -45.84
N SER A 153 16.63 -17.95 -45.83
CA SER A 153 16.12 -17.10 -44.73
C SER A 153 15.51 -17.90 -43.57
N LYS A 154 15.00 -19.11 -43.85
CA LYS A 154 14.34 -19.98 -42.87
C LYS A 154 15.21 -20.27 -41.66
N TRP A 155 16.48 -20.62 -41.89
CA TRP A 155 17.40 -20.98 -40.82
C TRP A 155 17.61 -19.82 -39.83
N TRP A 156 17.85 -18.61 -40.35
CA TRP A 156 18.00 -17.44 -39.50
C TRP A 156 16.75 -17.15 -38.67
N VAL A 157 15.57 -17.19 -39.28
CA VAL A 157 14.31 -16.91 -38.56
C VAL A 157 13.98 -17.99 -37.53
N THR A 158 14.31 -19.25 -37.80
CA THR A 158 14.03 -20.38 -36.91
C THR A 158 14.85 -20.32 -35.63
N PHE A 159 16.14 -19.97 -35.73
CA PHE A 159 17.06 -19.98 -34.58
C PHE A 159 17.24 -18.61 -33.91
N LEU A 160 17.31 -17.53 -34.68
CA LEU A 160 17.59 -16.20 -34.14
C LEU A 160 16.39 -15.65 -33.37
N LEU A 161 15.16 -15.87 -33.87
CA LEU A 161 13.98 -15.28 -33.25
C LEU A 161 13.71 -15.82 -31.83
N PRO A 162 13.78 -17.14 -31.55
CA PRO A 162 13.61 -17.66 -30.19
C PRO A 162 14.72 -17.22 -29.23
N VAL A 163 15.95 -17.07 -29.71
CA VAL A 163 17.06 -16.52 -28.92
C VAL A 163 16.75 -15.07 -28.53
N MET A 164 16.33 -14.24 -29.49
CA MET A 164 15.92 -12.86 -29.22
C MET A 164 14.73 -12.79 -28.26
N ALA A 165 13.72 -13.65 -28.43
CA ALA A 165 12.58 -13.75 -27.53
C ALA A 165 12.98 -14.15 -26.10
N THR A 166 14.04 -14.96 -25.95
CA THR A 166 14.62 -15.31 -24.64
C THR A 166 15.27 -14.10 -23.98
N ILE A 167 16.07 -13.35 -24.73
CA ILE A 167 16.75 -12.13 -24.23
C ILE A 167 15.70 -11.08 -23.83
N ILE A 168 14.69 -10.87 -24.67
CA ILE A 168 13.57 -9.97 -24.37
C ILE A 168 12.82 -10.45 -23.13
N GLY A 169 12.49 -11.74 -23.05
CA GLY A 169 11.85 -12.34 -21.87
C GLY A 169 12.67 -12.12 -20.60
N TYR A 170 13.99 -12.30 -20.67
CA TYR A 170 14.90 -12.07 -19.55
C TYR A 170 14.87 -10.61 -19.06
N VAL A 171 14.92 -9.66 -19.98
CA VAL A 171 14.80 -8.23 -19.66
C VAL A 171 13.43 -7.91 -19.07
N LEU A 172 12.35 -8.46 -19.63
CA LEU A 172 10.99 -8.28 -19.14
C LEU A 172 10.79 -8.86 -17.73
N VAL A 173 11.36 -10.03 -17.42
CA VAL A 173 11.37 -10.58 -16.05
C VAL A 173 12.05 -9.63 -15.09
N GLY A 174 13.19 -9.06 -15.49
CA GLY A 174 13.91 -8.06 -14.70
C GLY A 174 13.08 -6.79 -14.44
N MET A 175 12.29 -6.34 -15.42
CA MET A 175 11.39 -5.20 -15.26
C MET A 175 10.15 -5.52 -14.42
N ALA A 176 9.49 -6.66 -14.68
CA ALA A 176 8.26 -7.08 -14.02
C ALA A 176 8.46 -7.42 -12.53
N ASN A 177 9.65 -7.92 -12.19
CA ASN A 177 9.97 -8.34 -10.82
C ASN A 177 10.52 -7.20 -9.96
N ARG A 178 10.78 -6.01 -10.51
CA ARG A 178 11.22 -4.87 -9.71
C ARG A 178 10.11 -4.43 -8.75
N PRO A 179 10.37 -4.41 -7.43
CA PRO A 179 9.41 -3.87 -6.48
C PRO A 179 9.26 -2.36 -6.70
N ARG A 180 8.06 -1.82 -6.46
CA ARG A 180 7.79 -0.37 -6.65
C ARG A 180 8.48 0.49 -5.59
N LEU A 181 8.63 -0.07 -4.40
CA LEU A 181 9.38 0.54 -3.30
C LEU A 181 10.64 -0.26 -3.00
N PRO A 182 11.76 0.40 -2.66
CA PRO A 182 12.94 -0.29 -2.15
C PRO A 182 12.56 -1.05 -0.87
N LEU A 183 13.05 -2.28 -0.73
CA LEU A 183 12.98 -2.97 0.56
C LEU A 183 13.93 -2.25 1.51
N LEU A 184 13.45 -1.93 2.70
CA LEU A 184 14.26 -1.33 3.76
C LEU A 184 14.55 -2.38 4.82
N ASP A 185 15.78 -2.42 5.30
CA ASP A 185 16.18 -3.20 6.47
C ASP A 185 15.59 -2.60 7.76
N ARG A 186 15.67 -3.33 8.88
CA ARG A 186 15.31 -2.84 10.22
C ARG A 186 16.05 -1.54 10.59
N SER A 187 17.23 -1.32 10.01
CA SER A 187 18.05 -0.12 10.17
C SER A 187 17.65 1.03 9.24
N GLY A 188 16.59 0.90 8.45
CA GLY A 188 16.14 1.90 7.46
C GLY A 188 17.02 1.96 6.19
N LYS A 189 17.98 1.05 6.05
CA LYS A 189 18.88 1.02 4.88
C LYS A 189 18.23 0.28 3.70
N PRO A 190 18.38 0.75 2.46
CA PRO A 190 17.85 0.06 1.29
C PRO A 190 18.56 -1.28 1.07
N ILE A 191 17.79 -2.36 1.07
CA ILE A 191 18.23 -3.69 0.68
C ILE A 191 18.13 -3.80 -0.84
N LYS A 192 19.23 -4.17 -1.49
CA LYS A 192 19.24 -4.47 -2.91
C LYS A 192 18.34 -5.67 -3.16
N ALA A 193 17.18 -5.44 -3.79
CA ALA A 193 16.28 -6.51 -4.19
C ALA A 193 16.99 -7.38 -5.24
N VAL A 194 17.57 -8.51 -4.81
CA VAL A 194 18.09 -9.52 -5.71
C VAL A 194 16.89 -10.28 -6.25
N VAL A 195 16.47 -9.92 -7.46
CA VAL A 195 15.47 -10.69 -8.19
C VAL A 195 16.13 -12.03 -8.56
N PRO A 196 15.65 -13.18 -8.06
CA PRO A 196 16.13 -14.46 -8.53
C PRO A 196 15.76 -14.58 -10.01
N HIS A 197 16.75 -14.83 -10.86
CA HIS A 197 16.56 -15.11 -12.27
C HIS A 197 16.93 -16.57 -12.52
N ASN A 198 16.06 -17.32 -13.18
CA ASN A 198 16.40 -18.66 -13.66
C ASN A 198 16.60 -18.66 -15.18
N PRO A 199 17.82 -18.36 -15.69
CA PRO A 199 18.07 -18.33 -17.13
C PRO A 199 17.84 -19.69 -17.80
N ARG A 200 17.90 -20.78 -17.03
CA ARG A 200 17.69 -22.14 -17.55
C ARG A 200 16.28 -22.32 -18.10
N LEU A 201 15.26 -21.73 -17.46
CA LEU A 201 13.88 -21.82 -17.92
C LEU A 201 13.69 -21.16 -19.29
N GLY A 202 14.27 -19.97 -19.48
CA GLY A 202 14.23 -19.28 -20.76
C GLY A 202 14.88 -20.10 -21.87
N VAL A 203 16.07 -20.66 -21.61
CA VAL A 203 16.77 -21.52 -22.58
C VAL A 203 15.98 -22.79 -22.89
N THR A 204 15.39 -23.46 -21.90
CA THR A 204 14.59 -24.67 -22.15
C THR A 204 13.37 -24.37 -23.02
N LEU A 205 12.69 -23.25 -22.77
CA LEU A 205 11.54 -22.85 -23.59
C LEU A 205 11.95 -22.48 -25.02
N ALA A 206 13.12 -21.84 -25.19
CA ALA A 206 13.65 -21.53 -26.51
C ALA A 206 13.92 -22.79 -27.32
N VAL A 207 14.58 -23.78 -26.71
CA VAL A 207 14.86 -25.08 -27.34
C VAL A 207 13.55 -25.81 -27.69
N CYS A 208 12.57 -25.81 -26.79
CA CYS A 208 11.25 -26.37 -27.08
C CYS A 208 10.56 -25.65 -28.26
N THR A 209 10.64 -24.31 -28.32
CA THR A 209 10.04 -23.52 -29.40
C THR A 209 10.70 -23.83 -30.74
N ILE A 210 12.03 -23.93 -30.78
CA ILE A 210 12.79 -24.33 -31.97
C ILE A 210 12.35 -25.73 -32.42
N ALA A 211 12.25 -26.70 -31.50
CA ALA A 211 11.83 -28.05 -31.83
C ALA A 211 10.40 -28.10 -32.42
N VAL A 212 9.48 -27.31 -31.85
CA VAL A 212 8.11 -27.20 -32.37
C VAL A 212 8.09 -26.59 -33.78
N VAL A 213 8.84 -25.53 -34.01
CA VAL A 213 8.93 -24.88 -35.33
C VAL A 213 9.54 -25.82 -36.36
N LEU A 214 10.61 -26.54 -36.01
CA LEU A 214 11.22 -27.53 -36.90
C LEU A 214 10.25 -28.65 -37.26
N LEU A 215 9.41 -29.09 -36.32
CA LEU A 215 8.38 -30.07 -36.58
C LEU A 215 7.36 -29.52 -37.59
N PHE A 216 6.89 -28.27 -37.42
CA PHE A 216 5.98 -27.63 -38.38
C PHE A 216 6.63 -27.34 -39.75
N ALA A 217 7.93 -27.07 -39.79
CA ALA A 217 8.62 -26.81 -41.06
C ALA A 217 8.80 -28.08 -41.91
N TRP A 218 8.71 -29.25 -41.29
CA TRP A 218 8.92 -30.55 -41.94
C TRP A 218 7.61 -31.22 -42.39
N PHE A 219 6.47 -30.78 -41.88
CA PHE A 219 5.12 -31.26 -42.23
C PHE A 219 4.39 -30.25 -43.11
#